data_AF-A0A5E4MZ70-F1
#
_entry.id   AF-A0A5E4MZ70-F1
#
_cell.length_a   1.000
_cell.length_b   1.000
_cell.length_c   1.000
_cell.angle_alpha   90.00
_cell.angle_beta   90.00
_cell.angle_gamma   90.00
#
_symmetry.space_group_name_H-M   'P 1'
#
loop_
_entity.id
_entity.type
_entity.pdbx_description
1 polymer ?
#
loop_
_entity_poly.entity_id
_entity_poly.type
_entity_poly.pdbx_seq_one_letter_code
_entity_poly.pdbx_strand_id
1 'polypeptide(L)'
;MPTKRKGADLNHNTSKSRSLQNRRSERTEEQIQQQNTDARVRMAQLRQEESEDTRVERNEVIRLEQRQSRRFTVNRRRTNDQQRQQVHRAFTSDSFLRLAFQYEPDIEYYAHSKVVIGAMDKECPHCHALKFKNEPAGMCCASGKVQLPEIETPSEPLNGLLIGTDPDSNVFLKSIRVNKNDEITLYQIGRYISSNEAAWRIFGFSIHERDPAVVQLAVHLENGQRVFFTNETAIDRAINPPKTTLTDFFELCNRADDFGAFARTLPYSQVPRYFTWAQTKKWMPRKQGSPVDACPNLFKSNALGRLFTVNPRHTECFYLRLLLVNVTGPLSFQDIRKVNGQHYPTYKDACLALGLLEDDNQWECMLAEAALNCTAIQIRLLFAIVLTKCFPGRAQILWDKHKDSMT
;
A
#
# COMPACT_ATOMS: atom_id res chain seq x y z
N MET A 1 -0.16 -40.22 30.28
CA MET A 1 -1.09 -39.67 29.26
C MET A 1 -1.79 -38.43 29.84
N PRO A 2 -1.23 -37.21 29.69
CA PRO A 2 -1.92 -35.98 30.02
C PRO A 2 -2.51 -35.31 28.77
N THR A 3 -3.70 -34.76 28.94
CA THR A 3 -4.59 -34.17 27.95
C THR A 3 -4.03 -32.88 27.32
N LYS A 4 -4.13 -32.77 25.99
CA LYS A 4 -3.77 -31.59 25.20
C LYS A 4 -4.52 -30.35 25.70
N ARG A 5 -3.78 -29.34 26.18
CA ARG A 5 -4.27 -27.96 26.30
C ARG A 5 -4.35 -27.35 24.89
N LYS A 6 -5.55 -26.96 24.47
CA LYS A 6 -5.82 -26.21 23.23
C LYS A 6 -5.21 -24.80 23.36
N GLY A 7 -4.25 -24.46 22.49
CA GLY A 7 -3.79 -23.09 22.28
C GLY A 7 -4.84 -22.28 21.51
N ALA A 8 -4.95 -21.00 21.83
CA ALA A 8 -5.97 -20.09 21.33
C ALA A 8 -5.75 -19.70 19.85
N ASP A 9 -6.76 -19.98 19.01
CA ASP A 9 -6.87 -19.54 17.62
C ASP A 9 -7.15 -18.03 17.55
N LEU A 10 -6.17 -17.23 17.12
CA LEU A 10 -6.32 -15.79 16.86
C LEU A 10 -6.32 -15.43 15.36
N ASN A 11 -6.84 -16.31 14.48
CA ASN A 11 -7.08 -15.91 13.10
C ASN A 11 -8.11 -16.73 12.32
N HIS A 12 -9.21 -17.13 12.96
CA HIS A 12 -10.33 -17.74 12.25
C HIS A 12 -11.47 -16.74 12.05
N ASN A 13 -11.26 -15.76 11.16
CA ASN A 13 -12.40 -15.10 10.54
C ASN A 13 -13.03 -16.10 9.57
N THR A 14 -13.93 -16.90 10.14
CA THR A 14 -14.72 -17.92 9.44
C THR A 14 -15.38 -17.34 8.19
N SER A 15 -15.68 -18.19 7.21
CA SER A 15 -16.51 -17.81 6.05
C SER A 15 -17.79 -17.06 6.49
N LYS A 16 -18.37 -17.43 7.65
CA LYS A 16 -19.43 -16.70 8.34
C LYS A 16 -19.06 -15.25 8.68
N SER A 17 -17.93 -14.98 9.35
CA SER A 17 -17.48 -13.61 9.67
C SER A 17 -17.30 -12.74 8.43
N ARG A 18 -16.71 -13.27 7.36
CA ARG A 18 -16.55 -12.53 6.09
C ARG A 18 -17.89 -12.26 5.41
N SER A 19 -18.79 -13.26 5.38
CA SER A 19 -20.16 -13.06 4.86
C SER A 19 -20.94 -12.03 5.69
N LEU A 20 -20.75 -12.00 7.00
CA LEU A 20 -21.40 -11.04 7.91
C LEU A 20 -20.84 -9.63 7.74
N GLN A 21 -19.55 -9.49 7.42
CA GLN A 21 -18.91 -8.21 7.16
C GLN A 21 -19.29 -7.63 5.79
N ASN A 22 -19.40 -8.48 4.76
CA ASN A 22 -19.93 -8.10 3.45
C ASN A 22 -21.42 -7.71 3.55
N ARG A 23 -22.24 -8.54 4.23
CA ARG A 23 -23.64 -8.20 4.52
C ARG A 23 -23.82 -6.97 5.41
N ARG A 24 -22.80 -6.54 6.16
CA ARG A 24 -22.83 -5.30 6.94
C ARG A 24 -22.49 -4.06 6.11
N SER A 25 -21.68 -4.22 5.06
CA SER A 25 -21.28 -3.14 4.14
C SER A 25 -22.30 -2.87 3.05
N GLU A 26 -23.17 -3.85 2.75
CA GLU A 26 -24.28 -3.74 1.79
C GLU A 26 -25.59 -3.18 2.40
N ARG A 27 -25.61 -2.86 3.70
CA ARG A 27 -26.83 -2.38 4.39
C ARG A 27 -27.09 -0.91 4.15
N THR A 28 -28.37 -0.58 3.94
CA THR A 28 -28.83 0.81 3.93
C THR A 28 -28.80 1.40 5.34
N GLU A 29 -28.73 2.72 5.45
CA GLU A 29 -28.72 3.44 6.74
C GLU A 29 -29.93 3.07 7.62
N GLU A 30 -31.10 2.87 7.01
CA GLU A 30 -32.32 2.43 7.70
C GLU A 30 -32.18 1.02 8.31
N GLN A 31 -31.55 0.08 7.60
CA GLN A 31 -31.29 -1.27 8.11
C GLN A 31 -30.27 -1.27 9.25
N ILE A 32 -29.28 -0.37 9.19
CA ILE A 32 -28.32 -0.17 10.28
C ILE A 32 -29.04 0.39 11.51
N GLN A 33 -29.91 1.39 11.30
CA GLN A 33 -30.66 2.01 12.38
C GLN A 33 -31.61 1.02 13.06
N GLN A 34 -32.35 0.22 12.27
CA GLN A 34 -33.22 -0.83 12.79
C GLN A 34 -32.44 -1.91 13.55
N GLN A 35 -31.27 -2.32 13.07
CA GLN A 35 -30.48 -3.29 13.80
C GLN A 35 -29.93 -2.74 15.12
N ASN A 36 -29.56 -1.45 15.14
CA ASN A 36 -29.13 -0.76 16.34
C ASN A 36 -30.27 -0.61 17.35
N THR A 37 -31.50 -0.32 16.91
CA THR A 37 -32.67 -0.29 17.80
C THR A 37 -32.97 -1.67 18.35
N ASP A 38 -32.99 -2.71 17.51
CA ASP A 38 -33.20 -4.10 17.95
C ASP A 38 -32.12 -4.56 18.94
N ALA A 39 -30.86 -4.17 18.72
CA ALA A 39 -29.77 -4.47 19.64
C ALA A 39 -29.95 -3.77 20.99
N ARG A 40 -30.41 -2.51 21.00
CA ARG A 40 -30.72 -1.78 22.23
C ARG A 40 -31.86 -2.45 23.01
N VAL A 41 -32.92 -2.88 22.32
CA VAL A 41 -34.07 -3.58 22.92
C VAL A 41 -33.63 -4.92 23.52
N ARG A 42 -32.89 -5.74 22.76
CA ARG A 42 -32.35 -7.01 23.26
C ARG A 42 -31.47 -6.83 24.50
N MET A 43 -30.56 -5.84 24.47
CA MET A 43 -29.72 -5.55 25.63
C MET A 43 -30.51 -5.00 26.83
N ALA A 44 -31.63 -4.32 26.60
CA ALA A 44 -32.52 -3.89 27.67
C ALA A 44 -33.26 -5.06 28.32
N GLN A 45 -33.76 -6.01 27.52
CA GLN A 45 -34.38 -7.24 28.02
C GLN A 45 -33.40 -8.10 28.82
N LEU A 46 -32.19 -8.32 28.30
CA LEU A 46 -31.13 -9.03 29.02
C LEU A 46 -30.75 -8.36 30.34
N ARG A 47 -30.78 -7.01 30.40
CA ARG A 47 -30.56 -6.25 31.64
C ARG A 47 -31.72 -6.36 32.64
N GLN A 48 -32.92 -6.65 32.16
CA GLN A 48 -34.11 -6.82 33.00
C GLN A 48 -34.17 -8.22 33.62
N GLU A 49 -33.61 -9.22 32.92
CA GLU A 49 -33.49 -10.62 33.36
C GLU A 49 -32.17 -10.90 34.11
N GLU A 50 -31.28 -9.91 34.22
CA GLU A 50 -29.98 -10.01 34.89
C GLU A 50 -30.14 -10.19 36.41
N SER A 51 -29.39 -11.12 37.01
CA SER A 51 -29.39 -11.30 38.47
C SER A 51 -28.67 -10.16 39.17
N GLU A 52 -28.98 -9.92 40.45
CA GLU A 52 -28.38 -8.80 41.19
C GLU A 52 -26.84 -8.92 41.28
N ASP A 53 -26.30 -10.12 41.53
CA ASP A 53 -24.86 -10.34 41.65
C ASP A 53 -24.13 -10.06 40.33
N THR A 54 -24.69 -10.51 39.20
CA THR A 54 -24.10 -10.28 37.87
C THR A 54 -24.16 -8.80 37.47
N ARG A 55 -25.22 -8.10 37.88
CA ARG A 55 -25.37 -6.65 37.70
C ARG A 55 -24.31 -5.87 38.50
N VAL A 56 -24.02 -6.29 39.73
CA VAL A 56 -23.00 -5.66 40.58
C VAL A 56 -21.61 -5.84 39.99
N GLU A 57 -21.25 -7.05 39.57
CA GLU A 57 -19.95 -7.35 38.97
C GLU A 57 -19.72 -6.55 37.67
N ARG A 58 -20.72 -6.51 36.78
CA ARG A 58 -20.66 -5.70 35.54
C ARG A 58 -20.47 -4.21 35.84
N ASN A 59 -21.18 -3.67 36.82
CA ASN A 59 -21.05 -2.27 37.21
C ASN A 59 -19.67 -1.97 37.82
N GLU A 60 -19.06 -2.92 38.53
CA GLU A 60 -17.71 -2.79 39.07
C GLU A 60 -16.65 -2.78 37.96
N VAL A 61 -16.75 -3.67 36.97
CA VAL A 61 -15.89 -3.68 35.77
C VAL A 61 -15.96 -2.34 35.04
N ILE A 62 -17.16 -1.82 34.79
CA ILE A 62 -17.37 -0.52 34.12
C ILE A 62 -16.72 0.61 34.92
N ARG A 63 -16.85 0.62 36.25
CA ARG A 63 -16.20 1.64 37.11
C ARG A 63 -14.68 1.59 37.00
N LEU A 64 -14.09 0.39 36.97
CA LEU A 64 -12.65 0.21 36.85
C LEU A 64 -12.13 0.67 35.48
N GLU A 65 -12.81 0.32 34.40
CA GLU A 65 -12.47 0.76 33.04
C GLU A 65 -12.57 2.29 32.88
N GLN A 66 -13.62 2.91 33.42
CA GLN A 66 -13.77 4.36 33.43
C GLN A 66 -12.66 5.04 34.23
N ARG A 67 -12.26 4.46 35.37
CA ARG A 67 -11.16 4.98 36.21
C ARG A 67 -9.82 4.90 35.48
N GLN A 68 -9.54 3.80 34.78
CA GLN A 68 -8.34 3.67 33.95
C GLN A 68 -8.32 4.67 32.78
N SER A 69 -9.45 4.82 32.08
CA SER A 69 -9.59 5.76 30.96
C SER A 69 -9.39 7.22 31.38
N ARG A 70 -9.96 7.62 32.54
CA ARG A 70 -9.74 8.95 33.13
C ARG A 70 -8.28 9.18 33.48
N ARG A 71 -7.62 8.20 34.11
CA ARG A 71 -6.19 8.28 34.47
C ARG A 71 -5.30 8.47 33.23
N PHE A 72 -5.57 7.71 32.16
CA PHE A 72 -4.83 7.85 30.89
C PHE A 72 -5.00 9.25 30.29
N THR A 73 -6.23 9.75 30.26
CA THR A 73 -6.55 11.08 29.71
C THR A 73 -5.86 12.20 30.49
N VAL A 74 -5.87 12.13 31.82
CA VAL A 74 -5.21 13.13 32.68
C VAL A 74 -3.69 13.10 32.52
N ASN A 75 -3.09 11.92 32.45
CA ASN A 75 -1.64 11.79 32.23
C ASN A 75 -1.20 12.33 30.87
N ARG A 76 -2.01 12.11 29.82
CA ARG A 76 -1.74 12.65 28.48
C ARG A 76 -1.83 14.17 28.43
N ARG A 77 -2.80 14.78 29.14
CA ARG A 77 -2.89 16.26 29.23
C ARG A 77 -1.69 16.85 29.96
N ARG A 78 -1.31 16.29 31.11
CA ARG A 78 -0.14 16.74 31.89
C ARG A 78 1.17 16.69 31.10
N THR A 79 1.39 15.64 30.33
CA THR A 79 2.61 15.48 29.51
C THR A 79 2.66 16.51 28.38
N ASN A 80 1.54 16.78 27.72
CA ASN A 80 1.46 17.84 26.72
C ASN A 80 1.68 19.24 27.32
N ASP A 81 1.10 19.53 28.49
CA ASP A 81 1.28 20.82 29.17
C ASP A 81 2.74 21.05 29.59
N GLN A 82 3.44 20.01 30.06
CA GLN A 82 4.86 20.06 30.39
C GLN A 82 5.73 20.34 29.16
N GLN A 83 5.43 19.70 28.02
CA GLN A 83 6.13 19.98 26.76
C GLN A 83 5.93 21.42 26.30
N ARG A 84 4.69 21.93 26.35
CA ARG A 84 4.38 23.34 26.01
C ARG A 84 5.18 24.32 26.86
N GLN A 85 5.25 24.11 28.17
CA GLN A 85 6.04 24.96 29.06
C GLN A 85 7.55 24.88 28.78
N GLN A 86 8.06 23.72 28.39
CA GLN A 86 9.48 23.55 28.05
C GLN A 86 9.85 24.30 26.77
N VAL A 87 9.02 24.24 25.73
CA VAL A 87 9.22 24.98 24.47
C VAL A 87 9.14 26.49 24.70
N HIS A 88 8.16 26.96 25.48
CA HIS A 88 8.04 28.38 25.79
C HIS A 88 9.28 28.93 26.52
N ARG A 89 9.83 28.18 27.49
CA ARG A 89 11.08 28.54 28.19
C ARG A 89 12.30 28.54 27.26
N ALA A 90 12.35 27.63 26.30
CA ALA A 90 13.42 27.58 25.31
C ALA A 90 13.38 28.78 24.34
N PHE A 91 12.17 29.23 23.96
CA PHE A 91 11.97 30.41 23.13
C PHE A 91 12.37 31.72 23.82
N THR A 92 12.23 31.80 25.15
CA THR A 92 12.74 32.93 25.96
C THR A 92 14.23 32.84 26.30
N SER A 93 14.92 31.77 25.88
CA SER A 93 16.33 31.55 26.17
C SER A 93 17.24 32.26 25.17
N ASP A 94 18.51 32.48 25.54
CA ASP A 94 19.45 33.22 24.69
C ASP A 94 19.95 32.41 23.46
N SER A 95 19.63 31.11 23.39
CA SER A 95 20.11 30.18 22.37
C SER A 95 18.95 29.55 21.58
N PHE A 96 18.95 29.76 20.26
CA PHE A 96 17.92 29.26 19.33
C PHE A 96 18.27 27.91 18.68
N LEU A 97 19.34 27.25 19.16
CA LEU A 97 19.78 25.97 18.62
C LEU A 97 18.66 24.92 18.74
N ARG A 98 18.21 24.40 17.59
CA ARG A 98 17.21 23.32 17.44
C ARG A 98 15.75 23.69 17.73
N LEU A 99 15.40 24.95 17.98
CA LEU A 99 13.99 25.36 18.17
C LEU A 99 13.10 25.07 16.95
N ALA A 100 13.67 25.04 15.74
CA ALA A 100 12.94 24.68 14.53
C ALA A 100 12.34 23.25 14.57
N PHE A 101 12.91 22.33 15.34
CA PHE A 101 12.40 20.96 15.52
C PHE A 101 11.29 20.86 16.58
N GLN A 102 10.96 21.96 17.26
CA GLN A 102 9.95 22.06 18.30
C GLN A 102 9.00 23.22 17.98
N TYR A 103 8.54 23.28 16.72
CA TYR A 103 7.60 24.31 16.27
C TYR A 103 6.23 24.14 16.95
N GLU A 104 5.87 25.11 17.79
CA GLU A 104 4.52 25.26 18.35
C GLU A 104 3.77 26.39 17.63
N PRO A 105 2.60 26.13 17.01
CA PRO A 105 1.87 27.14 16.20
C PRO A 105 1.38 28.35 17.00
N ASP A 106 1.19 28.18 18.31
CA ASP A 106 0.63 29.20 19.22
C ASP A 106 1.67 30.27 19.63
N ILE A 107 2.93 30.14 19.19
CA ILE A 107 4.02 31.08 19.49
C ILE A 107 4.21 32.03 18.30
N GLU A 108 4.18 33.34 18.56
CA GLU A 108 4.42 34.37 17.54
C GLU A 108 5.93 34.57 17.26
N TYR A 109 6.54 33.63 16.54
CA TYR A 109 7.99 33.66 16.24
C TYR A 109 8.44 34.94 15.51
N TYR A 110 7.57 35.54 14.71
CA TYR A 110 7.89 36.76 13.94
C TYR A 110 8.10 37.99 14.84
N ALA A 111 7.52 38.01 16.05
CA ALA A 111 7.67 39.11 17.00
C ALA A 111 8.99 39.05 17.80
N HIS A 112 9.76 37.97 17.65
CA HIS A 112 10.99 37.77 18.41
C HIS A 112 12.15 38.61 17.88
N SER A 113 12.86 39.32 18.78
CA SER A 113 13.94 40.26 18.44
C SER A 113 15.10 39.64 17.64
N LYS A 114 15.35 38.33 17.78
CA LYS A 114 16.38 37.57 17.05
C LYS A 114 15.91 36.94 15.73
N VAL A 115 14.61 37.01 15.41
CA VAL A 115 14.02 36.41 14.19
C VAL A 115 13.64 37.50 13.16
N VAL A 116 14.08 38.74 13.38
CA VAL A 116 13.84 39.87 12.48
C VAL A 116 14.65 39.71 11.19
N ILE A 117 13.99 39.25 10.12
CA ILE A 117 14.59 39.05 8.79
C ILE A 117 14.90 40.41 8.10
N GLY A 118 14.13 41.47 8.43
CA GLY A 118 14.29 42.81 7.88
C GLY A 118 13.54 43.03 6.55
N ALA A 119 13.68 44.22 5.96
CA ALA A 119 13.11 44.54 4.64
C ALA A 119 13.94 43.93 3.51
N MET A 120 13.29 43.67 2.37
CA MET A 120 13.92 43.18 1.16
C MET A 120 14.36 44.38 0.31
N ASP A 121 15.45 45.03 0.71
CA ASP A 121 15.90 46.33 0.16
C ASP A 121 17.31 46.28 -0.45
N LYS A 122 17.97 45.11 -0.45
CA LYS A 122 19.31 44.95 -1.02
C LYS A 122 19.26 44.48 -2.45
N GLU A 123 19.65 45.33 -3.38
CA GLU A 123 19.63 44.99 -4.80
C GLU A 123 20.80 44.08 -5.20
N CYS A 124 20.52 43.05 -6.00
CA CYS A 124 21.54 42.18 -6.57
C CYS A 124 22.29 42.86 -7.73
N PRO A 125 23.64 42.87 -7.75
CA PRO A 125 24.41 43.51 -8.83
C PRO A 125 24.38 42.78 -10.18
N HIS A 126 23.75 41.60 -10.26
CA HIS A 126 23.73 40.76 -11.47
C HIS A 126 22.35 40.65 -12.10
N CYS A 127 21.30 40.57 -11.28
CA CYS A 127 19.93 40.37 -11.76
C CYS A 127 18.94 41.40 -11.19
N HIS A 128 19.43 42.43 -10.49
CA HIS A 128 18.64 43.52 -9.89
C HIS A 128 17.52 43.10 -8.92
N ALA A 129 17.45 41.81 -8.55
CA ALA A 129 16.50 41.32 -7.57
C ALA A 129 16.78 41.93 -6.19
N LEU A 130 15.72 42.36 -5.51
CA LEU A 130 15.77 42.78 -4.12
C LEU A 130 15.99 41.56 -3.20
N LYS A 131 16.83 41.72 -2.19
CA LYS A 131 17.29 40.68 -1.26
C LYS A 131 17.14 41.14 0.17
N PHE A 132 17.10 40.16 1.07
CA PHE A 132 17.24 40.44 2.51
C PHE A 132 18.70 40.71 2.87
N LYS A 133 18.91 41.51 3.91
CA LYS A 133 20.25 41.94 4.38
C LYS A 133 21.25 40.80 4.61
N ASN A 134 20.77 39.65 5.09
CA ASN A 134 21.60 38.48 5.43
C ASN A 134 21.49 37.33 4.42
N GLU A 135 20.92 37.58 3.24
CA GLU A 135 20.76 36.57 2.20
C GLU A 135 22.12 36.24 1.55
N PRO A 136 22.50 34.95 1.43
CA PRO A 136 23.72 34.54 0.76
C PRO A 136 23.89 35.10 -0.66
N ALA A 137 25.12 35.52 -0.97
CA ALA A 137 25.47 35.99 -2.31
C ALA A 137 25.16 34.89 -3.35
N GLY A 138 24.46 35.27 -4.41
CA GLY A 138 24.08 34.38 -5.50
C GLY A 138 22.86 33.50 -5.25
N MET A 139 22.13 33.58 -4.13
CA MET A 139 20.91 32.77 -3.95
C MET A 139 19.85 33.03 -5.05
N CYS A 140 19.73 34.28 -5.51
CA CYS A 140 18.75 34.68 -6.53
C CYS A 140 19.11 34.26 -7.97
N CYS A 141 20.39 34.26 -8.36
CA CYS A 141 20.81 34.08 -9.76
C CYS A 141 22.10 33.25 -9.94
N ALA A 142 22.53 32.55 -8.89
CA ALA A 142 23.81 31.83 -8.82
C ALA A 142 25.01 32.68 -9.28
N SER A 143 25.05 33.94 -8.80
CA SER A 143 26.07 34.94 -9.16
C SER A 143 26.09 35.26 -10.67
N GLY A 144 24.91 35.46 -11.25
CA GLY A 144 24.75 35.83 -12.66
C GLY A 144 24.74 34.68 -13.66
N LYS A 145 24.81 33.42 -13.19
CA LYS A 145 24.73 32.24 -14.06
C LYS A 145 23.32 31.95 -14.57
N VAL A 146 22.31 32.42 -13.85
CA VAL A 146 20.91 32.31 -14.24
C VAL A 146 20.45 33.68 -14.73
N GLN A 147 20.20 33.77 -16.03
CA GLN A 147 19.65 34.95 -16.67
C GLN A 147 18.19 34.64 -17.02
N LEU A 148 17.26 35.23 -16.26
CA LEU A 148 15.84 35.11 -16.56
C LEU A 148 15.51 36.05 -17.73
N PRO A 149 14.68 35.62 -18.70
CA PRO A 149 14.14 36.50 -19.72
C PRO A 149 13.43 37.69 -19.04
N GLU A 150 13.64 38.88 -19.57
CA GLU A 150 12.93 40.07 -19.11
C GLU A 150 11.43 39.86 -19.38
N ILE A 151 10.62 39.93 -18.33
CA ILE A 151 9.17 39.78 -18.48
C ILE A 151 8.68 41.09 -19.09
N GLU A 152 8.27 41.03 -20.36
CA GLU A 152 7.71 42.19 -21.06
C GLU A 152 6.53 42.74 -20.25
N THR A 153 6.62 44.03 -19.90
CA THR A 153 5.51 44.72 -19.25
C THR A 153 4.32 44.72 -20.20
N PRO A 154 3.14 44.25 -19.77
CA PRO A 154 1.98 44.19 -20.64
C PRO A 154 1.62 45.59 -21.16
N SER A 155 1.03 45.68 -22.34
CA SER A 155 0.58 46.97 -22.88
C SER A 155 -0.61 47.51 -22.07
N GLU A 156 -0.77 48.84 -22.03
CA GLU A 156 -1.99 49.43 -21.48
C GLU A 156 -3.23 49.01 -22.30
N PRO A 157 -4.39 48.79 -21.65
CA PRO A 157 -4.73 49.09 -20.26
C PRO A 157 -4.40 47.97 -19.24
N LEU A 158 -3.80 46.86 -19.67
CA LEU A 158 -3.58 45.68 -18.81
C LEU A 158 -2.56 45.93 -17.71
N ASN A 159 -1.50 46.70 -18.02
CA ASN A 159 -0.51 47.06 -17.02
C ASN A 159 -1.10 47.93 -15.93
N GLY A 160 -1.89 48.96 -16.27
CA GLY A 160 -2.61 49.78 -15.29
C GLY A 160 -3.60 49.00 -14.42
N LEU A 161 -4.29 48.01 -15.02
CA LEU A 161 -5.17 47.09 -14.30
C LEU A 161 -4.41 46.13 -13.36
N LEU A 162 -3.16 45.79 -13.66
CA LEU A 162 -2.31 44.88 -12.85
C LEU A 162 -1.61 45.59 -11.68
N ILE A 163 -1.12 46.81 -11.89
CA ILE A 163 -0.30 47.53 -10.89
C ILE A 163 -1.09 48.49 -9.99
N GLY A 164 -2.41 48.62 -10.17
CA GLY A 164 -3.26 49.43 -9.29
C GLY A 164 -3.41 50.89 -9.71
N THR A 165 -2.96 51.28 -10.90
CA THR A 165 -3.03 52.66 -11.38
C THR A 165 -4.29 52.95 -12.20
N ASP A 166 -4.96 51.92 -12.72
CA ASP A 166 -6.24 52.05 -13.41
C ASP A 166 -7.43 52.07 -12.41
N PRO A 167 -8.46 52.91 -12.61
CA PRO A 167 -9.63 52.99 -11.73
C PRO A 167 -10.35 51.64 -11.52
N ASP A 168 -10.34 50.77 -12.53
CA ASP A 168 -11.01 49.46 -12.49
C ASP A 168 -10.08 48.35 -11.98
N SER A 169 -8.82 48.66 -11.64
CA SER A 169 -7.81 47.69 -11.19
C SER A 169 -8.28 46.89 -9.97
N ASN A 170 -9.01 47.53 -9.05
CA ASN A 170 -9.51 46.86 -7.85
C ASN A 170 -10.58 45.80 -8.17
N VAL A 171 -11.45 46.08 -9.15
CA VAL A 171 -12.46 45.13 -9.63
C VAL A 171 -11.80 44.00 -10.42
N PHE A 172 -10.84 44.35 -11.28
CA PHE A 172 -10.07 43.40 -12.07
C PHE A 172 -9.33 42.42 -11.16
N LEU A 173 -8.44 42.89 -10.27
CA LEU A 173 -7.63 42.06 -9.37
C LEU A 173 -8.48 41.16 -8.46
N LYS A 174 -9.65 41.64 -8.03
CA LYS A 174 -10.58 40.86 -7.20
C LYS A 174 -11.27 39.75 -7.99
N SER A 175 -11.47 39.93 -9.29
CA SER A 175 -12.16 38.98 -10.18
C SER A 175 -11.23 37.91 -10.76
N ILE A 176 -9.98 38.25 -11.11
CA ILE A 176 -8.99 37.27 -11.61
C ILE A 176 -8.51 36.28 -10.53
N ARG A 177 -8.64 36.61 -9.24
CA ARG A 177 -8.31 35.70 -8.13
C ARG A 177 -9.42 34.69 -7.79
N VAL A 178 -10.59 34.78 -8.43
CA VAL A 178 -11.68 33.79 -8.22
C VAL A 178 -11.52 32.64 -9.21
N ASN A 179 -10.38 31.95 -9.17
CA ASN A 179 -10.25 30.65 -9.82
C ASN A 179 -10.32 29.57 -8.73
N LYS A 180 -11.49 28.91 -8.61
CA LYS A 180 -11.70 27.82 -7.64
C LYS A 180 -10.78 26.61 -7.90
N ASN A 181 -10.22 26.50 -9.11
CA ASN A 181 -9.26 25.47 -9.52
C ASN A 181 -7.97 26.12 -10.03
N ASP A 182 -7.25 26.82 -9.15
CA ASP A 182 -5.90 27.29 -9.45
C ASP A 182 -4.91 26.11 -9.40
N GLU A 183 -4.79 25.40 -10.52
CA GLU A 183 -3.88 24.27 -10.69
C GLU A 183 -2.42 24.66 -10.45
N ILE A 184 -2.02 25.91 -10.73
CA ILE A 184 -0.64 26.38 -10.52
C ILE A 184 -0.37 26.49 -9.02
N THR A 185 -1.27 27.11 -8.27
CA THR A 185 -1.16 27.20 -6.81
C THR A 185 -1.26 25.81 -6.17
N LEU A 186 -2.17 24.94 -6.64
CA LEU A 186 -2.27 23.54 -6.19
C LEU A 186 -0.98 22.75 -6.50
N TYR A 187 -0.37 22.98 -7.65
CA TYR A 187 0.88 22.34 -8.07
C TYR A 187 2.09 22.86 -7.28
N GLN A 188 2.13 24.17 -6.96
CA GLN A 188 3.15 24.77 -6.10
C GLN A 188 3.01 24.31 -4.64
N ILE A 189 1.78 24.24 -4.10
CA ILE A 189 1.49 23.66 -2.77
C ILE A 189 1.85 22.17 -2.74
N GLY A 190 1.53 21.42 -3.81
CA GLY A 190 1.91 20.00 -3.94
C GLY A 190 3.41 19.76 -4.04
N ARG A 191 4.21 20.80 -4.36
CA ARG A 191 5.68 20.79 -4.36
C ARG A 191 6.29 21.51 -3.16
N TYR A 192 5.49 22.06 -2.26
CA TYR A 192 5.99 22.67 -1.04
C TYR A 192 6.61 21.60 -0.15
N ILE A 193 7.93 21.56 -0.16
CA ILE A 193 8.73 20.78 0.78
C ILE A 193 8.80 21.65 2.04
N SER A 194 8.20 21.21 3.13
CA SER A 194 8.27 21.92 4.41
C SER A 194 9.73 22.16 4.80
N SER A 195 10.04 23.23 5.54
CA SER A 195 11.40 23.53 6.01
C SER A 195 12.06 22.33 6.71
N ASN A 196 11.26 21.53 7.41
CA ASN A 196 11.69 20.31 8.08
C ASN A 196 12.06 19.20 7.08
N GLU A 197 11.25 18.99 6.04
CA GLU A 197 11.53 18.02 4.98
C GLU A 197 12.74 18.45 4.13
N ALA A 198 12.91 19.75 3.88
CA ALA A 198 14.05 20.29 3.14
C ALA A 198 15.36 20.08 3.89
N ALA A 199 15.38 20.34 5.20
CA ALA A 199 16.54 20.05 6.05
C ALA A 199 16.84 18.54 6.09
N TRP A 200 15.84 17.68 6.21
CA TRP A 200 16.01 16.22 6.16
C TRP A 200 16.65 15.75 4.84
N ARG A 201 16.21 16.32 3.71
CA ARG A 201 16.80 16.07 2.38
C ARG A 201 18.25 16.55 2.30
N ILE A 202 18.56 17.76 2.77
CA ILE A 202 19.91 18.35 2.73
C ILE A 202 20.90 17.54 3.57
N PHE A 203 20.48 17.08 4.75
CA PHE A 203 21.34 16.28 5.64
C PHE A 203 21.34 14.78 5.30
N GLY A 204 20.64 14.35 4.24
CA GLY A 204 20.63 12.96 3.78
C GLY A 204 19.91 11.98 4.73
N PHE A 205 19.04 12.48 5.59
CA PHE A 205 18.30 11.65 6.51
C PHE A 205 17.12 10.96 5.78
N SER A 206 16.70 9.77 6.25
CA SER A 206 15.62 8.99 5.61
C SER A 206 14.23 9.61 5.80
N ILE A 207 13.68 10.24 4.76
CA ILE A 207 12.44 11.04 4.86
C ILE A 207 11.19 10.16 4.98
N HIS A 208 11.25 8.93 4.46
CA HIS A 208 10.14 7.99 4.47
C HIS A 208 10.64 6.60 4.84
N GLU A 209 10.07 6.04 5.90
CA GLU A 209 10.11 4.61 6.15
C GLU A 209 8.74 4.02 5.81
N ARG A 210 8.73 2.84 5.17
CA ARG A 210 7.51 2.08 4.93
C ARG A 210 7.40 1.04 6.03
N ASP A 211 6.38 1.15 6.87
CA ASP A 211 5.99 0.11 7.80
C ASP A 211 4.61 -0.44 7.39
N PRO A 212 4.51 -1.73 7.02
CA PRO A 212 5.60 -2.70 6.92
C PRO A 212 6.53 -2.46 5.72
N ALA A 213 7.77 -2.94 5.83
CA ALA A 213 8.74 -2.89 4.73
C ALA A 213 8.23 -3.72 3.54
N VAL A 214 8.17 -3.12 2.35
CA VAL A 214 7.69 -3.78 1.13
C VAL A 214 8.88 -4.13 0.23
N VAL A 215 9.10 -5.42 0.00
CA VAL A 215 10.13 -5.93 -0.91
C VAL A 215 9.48 -6.27 -2.24
N GLN A 216 10.05 -5.72 -3.31
CA GLN A 216 9.58 -5.95 -4.67
C GLN A 216 10.14 -7.26 -5.22
N LEU A 217 9.24 -8.16 -5.61
CA LEU A 217 9.57 -9.49 -6.10
C LEU A 217 9.49 -9.53 -7.63
N ALA A 218 10.57 -9.98 -8.26
CA ALA A 218 10.67 -10.09 -9.71
C ALA A 218 9.75 -11.20 -10.21
N VAL A 219 9.11 -10.97 -11.36
CA VAL A 219 8.29 -11.96 -12.07
C VAL A 219 8.64 -11.86 -13.54
N HIS A 220 9.13 -12.95 -14.11
CA HIS A 220 9.49 -13.07 -15.52
C HIS A 220 9.54 -14.55 -15.90
N LEU A 221 9.44 -14.85 -17.19
CA LEU A 221 9.65 -16.20 -17.71
C LEU A 221 11.13 -16.60 -17.63
N GLU A 222 11.41 -17.88 -17.87
CA GLU A 222 12.78 -18.38 -17.99
C GLU A 222 13.54 -17.58 -19.06
N ASN A 223 14.73 -17.09 -18.71
CA ASN A 223 15.54 -16.17 -19.54
C ASN A 223 14.88 -14.83 -19.92
N GLY A 224 13.68 -14.53 -19.42
CA GLY A 224 12.97 -13.26 -19.65
C GLY A 224 13.34 -12.13 -18.67
N GLN A 225 14.52 -12.19 -18.07
CA GLN A 225 14.94 -11.25 -17.03
C GLN A 225 15.21 -9.87 -17.63
N ARG A 226 14.82 -8.80 -16.93
CA ARG A 226 15.22 -7.45 -17.33
C ARG A 226 16.67 -7.22 -16.93
N VAL A 227 17.54 -6.97 -17.92
CA VAL A 227 18.96 -6.69 -17.70
C VAL A 227 19.32 -5.35 -18.33
N PHE A 228 20.15 -4.57 -17.65
CA PHE A 228 20.75 -3.36 -18.19
C PHE A 228 22.19 -3.67 -18.59
N PHE A 229 22.57 -3.26 -19.79
CA PHE A 229 23.88 -3.52 -20.37
C PHE A 229 24.38 -2.32 -21.17
N THR A 230 25.70 -2.26 -21.34
CA THR A 230 26.39 -1.41 -22.31
C THR A 230 26.82 -2.27 -23.50
N ASN A 231 27.27 -1.66 -24.59
CA ASN A 231 27.70 -2.41 -25.77
C ASN A 231 28.81 -3.42 -25.45
N GLU A 232 29.70 -3.10 -24.54
CA GLU A 232 30.83 -3.95 -24.12
C GLU A 232 30.38 -5.11 -23.22
N THR A 233 29.30 -4.91 -22.46
CA THR A 233 28.81 -5.89 -21.47
C THR A 233 27.63 -6.72 -21.96
N ALA A 234 27.09 -6.43 -23.15
CA ALA A 234 25.90 -7.10 -23.70
C ALA A 234 26.06 -8.62 -23.80
N ILE A 235 27.19 -9.10 -24.33
CA ILE A 235 27.46 -10.52 -24.52
C ILE A 235 27.57 -11.23 -23.17
N ASP A 236 28.37 -10.69 -22.24
CA ASP A 236 28.51 -11.27 -20.90
C ASP A 236 27.17 -11.30 -20.16
N ARG A 237 26.37 -10.23 -20.25
CA ARG A 237 25.03 -10.18 -19.63
C ARG A 237 24.03 -11.17 -20.23
N ALA A 238 24.17 -11.50 -21.50
CA ALA A 238 23.33 -12.50 -22.16
C ALA A 238 23.72 -13.94 -21.74
N ILE A 239 25.01 -14.20 -21.55
CA ILE A 239 25.52 -15.50 -21.10
C ILE A 239 25.30 -15.67 -19.58
N ASN A 240 25.56 -14.62 -18.81
CA ASN A 240 25.55 -14.59 -17.34
C ASN A 240 24.55 -13.53 -16.83
N PRO A 241 23.23 -13.79 -16.93
CA PRO A 241 22.23 -12.86 -16.44
C PRO A 241 22.31 -12.69 -14.91
N PRO A 242 22.12 -11.47 -14.38
CA PRO A 242 22.19 -11.21 -12.95
C PRO A 242 21.05 -11.90 -12.19
N LYS A 243 21.36 -12.46 -11.01
CA LYS A 243 20.33 -13.10 -10.17
C LYS A 243 19.20 -12.14 -9.81
N THR A 244 17.98 -12.59 -10.03
CA THR A 244 16.77 -11.92 -9.59
C THR A 244 16.29 -12.54 -8.27
N THR A 245 15.36 -11.84 -7.61
CA THR A 245 14.68 -12.39 -6.42
C THR A 245 13.96 -13.71 -6.70
N LEU A 246 13.54 -13.94 -7.96
CA LEU A 246 12.84 -15.16 -8.38
C LEU A 246 13.83 -16.32 -8.62
N THR A 247 14.90 -16.08 -9.37
CA THR A 247 15.88 -17.14 -9.65
C THR A 247 16.59 -17.59 -8.39
N ASP A 248 16.92 -16.65 -7.50
CA ASP A 248 17.55 -16.99 -6.22
C ASP A 248 16.55 -17.61 -5.22
N PHE A 249 15.24 -17.37 -5.37
CA PHE A 249 14.23 -18.10 -4.59
C PHE A 249 14.23 -19.59 -4.93
N PHE A 250 14.35 -19.95 -6.22
CA PHE A 250 14.53 -21.35 -6.62
C PHE A 250 15.82 -21.95 -6.05
N GLU A 251 16.93 -21.21 -6.09
CA GLU A 251 18.18 -21.66 -5.45
C GLU A 251 18.05 -21.82 -3.93
N LEU A 252 17.31 -20.92 -3.26
CA LEU A 252 17.02 -21.02 -1.83
C LEU A 252 16.23 -22.30 -1.53
N CYS A 253 15.19 -22.61 -2.31
CA CYS A 253 14.41 -23.84 -2.15
C CYS A 253 15.22 -25.12 -2.44
N ASN A 254 16.26 -25.03 -3.29
CA ASN A 254 17.16 -26.14 -3.58
C ASN A 254 18.23 -26.39 -2.50
N ARG A 255 18.37 -25.52 -1.49
CA ARG A 255 19.35 -25.77 -0.43
C ARG A 255 18.97 -27.01 0.39
N ALA A 256 20.00 -27.77 0.76
CA ALA A 256 19.87 -28.97 1.59
C ALA A 256 19.84 -28.67 3.10
N ASP A 257 20.00 -27.41 3.49
CA ASP A 257 19.97 -26.96 4.89
C ASP A 257 18.53 -26.75 5.40
N ASP A 258 18.41 -26.54 6.71
CA ASP A 258 17.12 -26.28 7.38
C ASP A 258 16.39 -25.06 6.76
N PHE A 259 17.15 -24.06 6.30
CA PHE A 259 16.61 -22.88 5.64
C PHE A 259 15.98 -23.20 4.28
N GLY A 260 16.61 -24.06 3.47
CA GLY A 260 16.04 -24.55 2.22
C GLY A 260 14.80 -25.39 2.46
N ALA A 261 14.83 -26.28 3.46
CA ALA A 261 13.66 -27.04 3.90
C ALA A 261 12.49 -26.13 4.30
N PHE A 262 12.77 -25.08 5.08
CA PHE A 262 11.76 -24.10 5.46
C PHE A 262 11.27 -23.28 4.26
N ALA A 263 12.17 -22.82 3.38
CA ALA A 263 11.80 -22.07 2.19
C ALA A 263 10.85 -22.86 1.27
N ARG A 264 10.98 -24.19 1.21
CA ARG A 264 10.06 -25.06 0.45
C ARG A 264 8.61 -25.03 0.97
N THR A 265 8.40 -24.62 2.22
CA THR A 265 7.06 -24.47 2.80
C THR A 265 6.39 -23.13 2.46
N LEU A 266 7.12 -22.20 1.84
CA LEU A 266 6.66 -20.83 1.62
C LEU A 266 6.23 -20.61 0.18
N PRO A 267 5.14 -19.87 -0.06
CA PRO A 267 4.90 -19.25 -1.36
C PRO A 267 5.85 -18.05 -1.53
N TYR A 268 6.15 -17.70 -2.78
CA TYR A 268 7.14 -16.67 -3.10
C TYR A 268 6.83 -15.30 -2.46
N SER A 269 5.54 -14.94 -2.37
CA SER A 269 5.07 -13.70 -1.73
C SER A 269 5.41 -13.57 -0.24
N GLN A 270 5.61 -14.70 0.45
CA GLN A 270 5.92 -14.73 1.89
C GLN A 270 7.41 -14.76 2.19
N VAL A 271 8.27 -15.03 1.20
CA VAL A 271 9.73 -15.12 1.38
C VAL A 271 10.31 -13.88 2.09
N PRO A 272 9.93 -12.63 1.73
CA PRO A 272 10.46 -11.44 2.40
C PRO A 272 10.16 -11.35 3.89
N ARG A 273 9.18 -12.10 4.39
CA ARG A 273 8.84 -12.14 5.81
C ARG A 273 9.90 -12.83 6.65
N TYR A 274 10.63 -13.79 6.05
CA TYR A 274 11.59 -14.67 6.73
C TYR A 274 13.02 -14.47 6.21
N PHE A 275 13.16 -14.06 4.96
CA PHE A 275 14.44 -13.85 4.30
C PHE A 275 14.58 -12.39 3.87
N THR A 276 15.79 -11.87 3.91
CA THR A 276 16.13 -10.53 3.44
C THR A 276 16.92 -10.66 2.14
N TRP A 277 16.59 -9.81 1.17
CA TRP A 277 17.36 -9.71 -0.07
C TRP A 277 18.65 -8.93 0.20
N ALA A 278 19.79 -9.62 0.13
CA ALA A 278 21.10 -9.02 0.38
C ALA A 278 21.65 -8.28 -0.86
N GLN A 279 22.60 -7.37 -0.65
CA GLN A 279 23.29 -6.66 -1.73
C GLN A 279 24.04 -7.63 -2.67
N THR A 280 24.43 -8.79 -2.16
CA THR A 280 25.03 -9.91 -2.92
C THR A 280 24.04 -10.62 -3.86
N LYS A 281 22.81 -10.12 -4.00
CA LYS A 281 21.72 -10.72 -4.80
C LYS A 281 21.39 -12.15 -4.36
N LYS A 282 21.32 -12.35 -3.05
CA LYS A 282 20.93 -13.63 -2.43
C LYS A 282 19.94 -13.42 -1.31
N TRP A 283 19.02 -14.36 -1.14
CA TRP A 283 18.16 -14.48 0.04
C TRP A 283 18.99 -15.00 1.21
N MET A 284 18.99 -14.20 2.28
CA MET A 284 19.65 -14.49 3.55
C MET A 284 18.61 -14.61 4.66
N PRO A 285 18.76 -15.56 5.61
CA PRO A 285 17.83 -15.69 6.72
C PRO A 285 17.83 -14.40 7.55
N ARG A 286 16.64 -13.96 7.98
CA ARG A 286 16.52 -12.82 8.89
C ARG A 286 17.07 -13.19 10.25
N LYS A 287 17.84 -12.27 10.81
CA LYS A 287 18.47 -12.38 12.14
C LYS A 287 17.77 -11.56 13.22
N GLN A 288 16.70 -10.84 12.87
CA GLN A 288 15.96 -9.94 13.76
C GLN A 288 14.45 -10.11 13.54
N GLY A 289 13.68 -9.89 14.61
CA GLY A 289 12.22 -10.02 14.62
C GLY A 289 11.75 -11.05 15.65
N SER A 290 10.61 -11.67 15.40
CA SER A 290 10.11 -12.77 16.24
C SER A 290 10.74 -14.10 15.79
N PRO A 291 11.17 -14.97 16.71
CA PRO A 291 11.70 -16.28 16.33
C PRO A 291 10.65 -17.14 15.62
N VAL A 292 11.12 -18.06 14.77
CA VAL A 292 10.29 -19.03 14.04
C VAL A 292 10.48 -20.40 14.66
N ASP A 293 9.44 -20.92 15.29
CA ASP A 293 9.51 -22.20 16.03
C ASP A 293 9.90 -23.39 15.13
N ALA A 294 9.52 -23.35 13.85
CA ALA A 294 9.77 -24.42 12.89
C ALA A 294 11.21 -24.46 12.33
N CYS A 295 12.02 -23.41 12.52
CA CYS A 295 13.39 -23.35 11.98
C CYS A 295 14.31 -22.61 12.95
N PRO A 296 15.28 -23.29 13.60
CA PRO A 296 16.24 -22.65 14.49
C PRO A 296 17.00 -21.52 13.79
N ASN A 297 17.32 -20.46 14.55
CA ASN A 297 18.06 -19.28 14.07
C ASN A 297 17.38 -18.50 12.93
N LEU A 298 16.09 -18.78 12.65
CA LEU A 298 15.29 -18.00 11.70
C LEU A 298 14.34 -17.07 12.46
N PHE A 299 14.27 -15.82 12.02
CA PHE A 299 13.36 -14.82 12.55
C PHE A 299 12.38 -14.35 11.47
N LYS A 300 11.20 -13.91 11.89
CA LYS A 300 10.17 -13.32 11.01
C LYS A 300 9.89 -11.88 11.38
N SER A 301 9.62 -11.05 10.38
CA SER A 301 9.16 -9.67 10.54
C SER A 301 7.74 -9.47 10.00
N ASN A 302 7.32 -8.22 9.87
CA ASN A 302 6.08 -7.82 9.18
C ASN A 302 6.31 -7.52 7.68
N ALA A 303 7.51 -7.75 7.14
CA ALA A 303 7.84 -7.40 5.76
C ALA A 303 6.96 -8.14 4.74
N LEU A 304 6.55 -7.41 3.69
CA LEU A 304 5.63 -7.89 2.66
C LEU A 304 6.34 -8.06 1.32
N GLY A 305 6.16 -9.22 0.68
CA GLY A 305 6.57 -9.44 -0.71
C GLY A 305 5.51 -9.01 -1.70
N ARG A 306 5.82 -7.99 -2.50
CA ARG A 306 4.92 -7.51 -3.56
C ARG A 306 5.43 -7.97 -4.92
N LEU A 307 4.69 -8.89 -5.53
CA LEU A 307 4.90 -9.29 -6.92
C LEU A 307 4.41 -8.18 -7.85
N PHE A 308 5.14 -7.95 -8.95
CA PHE A 308 4.70 -7.02 -9.99
C PHE A 308 3.31 -7.40 -10.54
N THR A 309 2.53 -6.38 -10.89
CA THR A 309 1.31 -6.58 -11.67
C THR A 309 1.71 -6.97 -13.09
N VAL A 310 1.22 -8.13 -13.53
CA VAL A 310 1.38 -8.59 -14.90
C VAL A 310 0.05 -8.39 -15.61
N ASN A 311 0.05 -7.76 -16.77
CA ASN A 311 -1.17 -7.58 -17.56
C ASN A 311 -1.63 -8.97 -18.08
N PRO A 312 -2.93 -9.33 -17.98
CA PRO A 312 -3.45 -10.60 -18.49
C PRO A 312 -3.15 -10.87 -19.98
N ARG A 313 -2.87 -9.84 -20.79
CA ARG A 313 -2.40 -9.98 -22.18
C ARG A 313 -1.05 -10.71 -22.29
N HIS A 314 -0.20 -10.66 -21.27
CA HIS A 314 1.01 -11.46 -21.17
C HIS A 314 0.68 -12.81 -20.54
N THR A 315 -0.07 -13.63 -21.27
CA THR A 315 -0.72 -14.86 -20.81
C THR A 315 0.17 -15.73 -19.92
N GLU A 316 1.28 -16.27 -20.43
CA GLU A 316 2.14 -17.19 -19.67
C GLU A 316 2.77 -16.55 -18.43
N CYS A 317 3.18 -15.29 -18.50
CA CYS A 317 3.78 -14.58 -17.36
C CYS A 317 2.71 -14.27 -16.28
N PHE A 318 1.46 -14.01 -16.70
CA PHE A 318 0.34 -13.82 -15.80
C PHE A 318 0.02 -15.11 -15.03
N TYR A 319 -0.01 -16.26 -15.71
CA TYR A 319 -0.22 -17.55 -15.06
C TYR A 319 0.97 -17.95 -14.17
N LEU A 320 2.21 -17.69 -14.58
CA LEU A 320 3.38 -17.85 -13.71
C LEU A 320 3.25 -17.04 -12.41
N ARG A 321 2.81 -15.78 -12.50
CA ARG A 321 2.54 -14.95 -11.31
C ARG A 321 1.50 -15.61 -10.41
N LEU A 322 0.43 -16.16 -10.98
CA LEU A 322 -0.62 -16.83 -10.23
C LEU A 322 -0.08 -18.07 -9.50
N LEU A 323 0.76 -18.88 -10.17
CA LEU A 323 1.44 -20.02 -9.55
C LEU A 323 2.37 -19.56 -8.42
N LEU A 324 3.18 -18.52 -8.60
CA LEU A 324 4.10 -18.02 -7.57
C LEU A 324 3.41 -17.54 -6.29
N VAL A 325 2.12 -17.19 -6.37
CA VAL A 325 1.31 -16.79 -5.20
C VAL A 325 0.76 -18.02 -4.47
N ASN A 326 0.48 -19.12 -5.17
CA ASN A 326 -0.28 -20.26 -4.65
C ASN A 326 0.57 -21.52 -4.42
N VAL A 327 1.64 -21.71 -5.18
CA VAL A 327 2.55 -22.86 -5.10
C VAL A 327 3.68 -22.55 -4.12
N THR A 328 3.92 -23.48 -3.21
CA THR A 328 5.00 -23.38 -2.22
C THR A 328 6.26 -24.06 -2.71
N GLY A 329 7.41 -23.44 -2.48
CA GLY A 329 8.70 -24.10 -2.62
C GLY A 329 9.13 -24.64 -3.99
N PRO A 330 8.74 -24.06 -5.14
CA PRO A 330 9.18 -24.56 -6.43
C PRO A 330 10.71 -24.51 -6.57
N LEU A 331 11.28 -25.55 -7.17
CA LEU A 331 12.72 -25.71 -7.35
C LEU A 331 13.25 -25.10 -8.66
N SER A 332 12.38 -24.83 -9.63
CA SER A 332 12.72 -24.24 -10.94
C SER A 332 11.48 -23.75 -11.69
N PHE A 333 11.68 -23.13 -12.85
CA PHE A 333 10.60 -22.79 -13.81
C PHE A 333 9.87 -24.03 -14.36
N GLN A 334 10.55 -25.18 -14.38
CA GLN A 334 9.92 -26.43 -14.77
C GLN A 334 9.11 -26.97 -13.60
N ASP A 335 9.70 -27.03 -12.41
CA ASP A 335 9.07 -27.61 -11.23
C ASP A 335 7.79 -26.87 -10.80
N ILE A 336 7.72 -25.55 -10.97
CA ILE A 336 6.49 -24.79 -10.66
C ILE A 336 5.28 -25.17 -11.54
N ARG A 337 5.51 -25.81 -12.70
CA ARG A 337 4.45 -26.34 -13.57
C ARG A 337 4.01 -27.76 -13.18
N LYS A 338 4.60 -28.33 -12.13
CA LYS A 338 4.29 -29.68 -11.67
C LYS A 338 3.11 -29.64 -10.71
N VAL A 339 2.07 -30.40 -11.01
CA VAL A 339 0.86 -30.52 -10.16
C VAL A 339 0.58 -32.00 -9.94
N ASN A 340 0.51 -32.43 -8.67
CA ASN A 340 0.29 -33.84 -8.29
C ASN A 340 1.27 -34.83 -8.95
N GLY A 341 2.54 -34.43 -9.11
CA GLY A 341 3.55 -35.28 -9.74
C GLY A 341 3.62 -35.18 -11.27
N GLN A 342 2.58 -34.64 -11.92
CA GLN A 342 2.50 -34.52 -13.37
C GLN A 342 3.02 -33.16 -13.85
N HIS A 343 3.80 -33.19 -14.94
CA HIS A 343 4.33 -32.00 -15.58
C HIS A 343 3.37 -31.45 -16.65
N TYR A 344 3.09 -30.15 -16.59
CA TYR A 344 2.22 -29.48 -17.55
C TYR A 344 3.03 -28.64 -18.56
N PRO A 345 2.58 -28.56 -19.82
CA PRO A 345 3.33 -27.89 -20.88
C PRO A 345 3.33 -26.36 -20.73
N THR A 346 2.22 -25.75 -20.28
CA THR A 346 2.13 -24.30 -20.06
C THR A 346 1.88 -23.97 -18.59
N TYR A 347 2.16 -22.72 -18.19
CA TYR A 347 1.80 -22.26 -16.84
C TYR A 347 0.28 -22.17 -16.68
N LYS A 348 -0.45 -21.88 -17.76
CA LYS A 348 -1.92 -21.89 -17.79
C LYS A 348 -2.48 -23.27 -17.43
N ASP A 349 -1.95 -24.33 -18.04
CA ASP A 349 -2.42 -25.69 -17.80
C ASP A 349 -2.14 -26.15 -16.38
N ALA A 350 -0.99 -25.75 -15.81
CA ALA A 350 -0.70 -25.97 -14.39
C ALA A 350 -1.70 -25.22 -13.48
N CYS A 351 -2.07 -23.98 -13.81
CA CYS A 351 -3.11 -23.25 -13.07
C CYS A 351 -4.48 -23.93 -13.16
N LEU A 352 -4.85 -24.45 -14.34
CA LEU A 352 -6.08 -25.23 -14.53
C LEU A 352 -6.08 -26.48 -13.66
N ALA A 353 -4.99 -27.25 -13.69
CA ALA A 353 -4.85 -28.47 -12.89
C ALA A 353 -4.86 -28.22 -11.38
N LEU A 354 -4.37 -27.07 -10.92
CA LEU A 354 -4.44 -26.63 -9.53
C LEU A 354 -5.83 -26.09 -9.12
N GLY A 355 -6.77 -25.96 -10.06
CA GLY A 355 -8.09 -25.38 -9.81
C GLY A 355 -8.05 -23.87 -9.50
N LEU A 356 -7.02 -23.17 -9.98
CA LEU A 356 -6.88 -21.72 -9.79
C LEU A 356 -7.66 -20.89 -10.81
N LEU A 357 -8.10 -21.52 -11.90
CA LEU A 357 -8.92 -20.92 -12.93
C LEU A 357 -10.31 -21.55 -12.87
N GLU A 358 -11.33 -20.77 -13.23
CA GLU A 358 -12.66 -21.31 -13.47
C GLU A 358 -12.57 -22.31 -14.63
N ASP A 359 -13.11 -23.51 -14.41
CA ASP A 359 -13.14 -24.58 -15.39
C ASP A 359 -14.59 -24.87 -15.79
N ASP A 360 -14.78 -25.21 -17.05
CA ASP A 360 -16.10 -25.46 -17.64
C ASP A 360 -16.61 -26.87 -17.35
N ASN A 361 -15.86 -27.68 -16.60
CA ASN A 361 -16.26 -29.03 -16.21
C ASN A 361 -17.64 -29.08 -15.54
N GLN A 362 -18.02 -28.05 -14.78
CA GLN A 362 -19.35 -27.98 -14.18
C GLN A 362 -20.45 -27.88 -15.25
N TRP A 363 -20.18 -27.13 -16.32
CA TRP A 363 -21.10 -26.99 -17.45
C TRP A 363 -21.13 -28.24 -18.31
N GLU A 364 -19.98 -28.90 -18.47
CA GLU A 364 -19.87 -30.18 -19.16
C GLU A 364 -20.68 -31.27 -18.45
N CYS A 365 -20.48 -31.46 -17.14
CA CYS A 365 -21.23 -32.44 -16.36
C CYS A 365 -22.74 -32.14 -16.40
N MET A 366 -23.12 -30.87 -16.22
CA MET A 366 -24.52 -30.45 -16.26
C MET A 366 -25.17 -30.71 -17.63
N LEU A 367 -24.48 -30.39 -18.73
CA LEU A 367 -25.02 -30.64 -20.08
C LEU A 367 -25.03 -32.14 -20.42
N ALA A 368 -24.06 -32.92 -19.93
CA ALA A 368 -24.06 -34.37 -20.06
C ALA A 368 -25.25 -35.00 -19.31
N GLU A 369 -25.56 -34.54 -18.08
CA GLU A 369 -26.73 -34.98 -17.33
C GLU A 369 -28.04 -34.55 -18.01
N ALA A 370 -28.11 -33.33 -18.51
CA ALA A 370 -29.28 -32.84 -19.25
C ALA A 370 -29.51 -33.62 -20.54
N ALA A 371 -28.45 -34.03 -21.25
CA ALA A 371 -28.55 -34.86 -22.46
C ALA A 371 -29.22 -36.21 -22.20
N LEU A 372 -29.15 -36.73 -20.97
CA LEU A 372 -29.78 -38.00 -20.59
C LEU A 372 -31.25 -37.82 -20.15
N ASN A 373 -31.63 -36.63 -19.68
CA ASN A 373 -32.90 -36.43 -18.94
C ASN A 373 -33.80 -35.34 -19.53
N CYS A 374 -33.37 -34.60 -20.54
CA CYS A 374 -34.07 -33.43 -21.06
C CYS A 374 -34.23 -33.49 -22.58
N THR A 375 -35.18 -32.70 -23.08
CA THR A 375 -35.41 -32.54 -24.53
C THR A 375 -34.42 -31.55 -25.14
N ALA A 376 -34.19 -31.67 -26.45
CA ALA A 376 -33.31 -30.76 -27.21
C ALA A 376 -33.65 -29.27 -27.01
N ILE A 377 -34.93 -28.91 -26.84
CA ILE A 377 -35.35 -27.52 -26.56
C ILE A 377 -34.86 -27.06 -25.18
N GLN A 378 -35.00 -27.90 -24.16
CA GLN A 378 -34.55 -27.59 -22.80
C GLN A 378 -33.03 -27.48 -22.72
N ILE A 379 -32.31 -28.35 -23.45
CA ILE A 379 -30.84 -28.33 -23.49
C ILE A 379 -30.35 -27.06 -24.21
N ARG A 380 -31.01 -26.64 -25.30
CA ARG A 380 -30.71 -25.35 -25.97
C ARG A 380 -30.92 -24.14 -25.05
N LEU A 381 -32.01 -24.14 -24.28
CA LEU A 381 -32.28 -23.08 -23.31
C LEU A 381 -31.23 -23.05 -22.19
N LEU A 382 -30.86 -24.23 -21.68
CA LEU A 382 -29.83 -24.37 -20.65
C LEU A 382 -28.47 -23.90 -21.16
N PHE A 383 -28.10 -24.27 -22.39
CA PHE A 383 -26.86 -23.81 -23.03
C PHE A 383 -26.84 -22.28 -23.20
N ALA A 384 -27.97 -21.66 -23.59
CA ALA A 384 -28.08 -20.21 -23.67
C ALA A 384 -27.93 -19.51 -22.31
N ILE A 385 -28.45 -20.10 -21.23
CA ILE A 385 -28.26 -19.60 -19.87
C ILE A 385 -26.79 -19.67 -19.48
N VAL A 386 -26.10 -20.79 -19.76
CA VAL A 386 -24.66 -20.93 -19.50
C VAL A 386 -23.85 -19.85 -20.21
N LEU A 387 -24.10 -19.63 -21.51
CA LEU A 387 -23.38 -18.60 -22.27
C LEU A 387 -23.61 -17.18 -21.74
N THR A 388 -24.83 -16.86 -21.30
CA THR A 388 -25.21 -15.49 -20.94
C THR A 388 -25.02 -15.15 -19.46
N LYS A 389 -25.02 -16.14 -18.57
CA LYS A 389 -24.95 -15.94 -17.12
C LYS A 389 -23.68 -16.48 -16.48
N CYS A 390 -23.05 -17.46 -17.10
CA CYS A 390 -21.93 -18.19 -16.51
C CYS A 390 -20.60 -17.98 -17.25
N PHE A 391 -20.63 -17.41 -18.46
CA PHE A 391 -19.44 -17.01 -19.24
C PHE A 391 -18.35 -18.10 -19.32
N PRO A 392 -18.67 -19.30 -19.85
CA PRO A 392 -17.73 -20.42 -19.92
C PRO A 392 -16.46 -20.05 -20.69
N GLY A 393 -15.30 -20.47 -20.19
CA GLY A 393 -13.99 -20.12 -20.73
C GLY A 393 -13.68 -20.75 -22.10
N ARG A 394 -14.36 -21.84 -22.45
CA ARG A 394 -14.19 -22.67 -23.65
C ARG A 394 -15.55 -23.04 -24.26
N ALA A 395 -16.41 -22.03 -24.43
CA ALA A 395 -17.76 -22.17 -25.00
C ALA A 395 -17.83 -22.99 -26.31
N GLN A 396 -16.84 -22.85 -27.20
CA GLN A 396 -16.79 -23.58 -28.46
C GLN A 396 -16.64 -25.10 -28.26
N ILE A 397 -15.76 -25.51 -27.35
CA ILE A 397 -15.54 -26.93 -27.04
C ILE A 397 -16.81 -27.51 -26.39
N LEU A 398 -17.45 -26.73 -25.53
CA LEU A 398 -18.71 -27.11 -24.89
C LEU A 398 -19.84 -27.28 -25.93
N TRP A 399 -19.92 -26.40 -26.93
CA TRP A 399 -20.86 -26.53 -28.05
C TRP A 399 -20.60 -27.79 -28.87
N ASP A 400 -19.36 -27.98 -29.33
CA ASP A 400 -19.02 -29.08 -30.22
C ASP A 400 -19.29 -30.46 -29.60
N LYS A 401 -19.20 -30.56 -28.28
CA LYS A 401 -19.46 -31.79 -27.52
C LYS A 401 -20.95 -32.10 -27.31
N HIS A 402 -21.81 -31.09 -27.24
CA HIS A 402 -23.23 -31.25 -26.87
C HIS A 402 -24.23 -30.87 -27.97
N LYS A 403 -23.79 -30.36 -29.12
CA LYS A 403 -24.67 -29.93 -30.22
C LYS A 403 -25.61 -31.04 -30.73
N ASP A 404 -25.16 -32.30 -30.72
CA ASP A 404 -25.98 -33.44 -31.18
C ASP A 404 -27.13 -33.76 -30.20
N SER A 405 -26.98 -33.40 -28.92
CA SER A 405 -28.07 -33.49 -27.93
C SER A 405 -29.03 -32.30 -28.01
N MET A 406 -28.73 -31.29 -28.83
CA MET A 406 -29.52 -30.07 -29.02
C MET A 406 -30.30 -30.04 -30.34
N THR A 407 -30.06 -31.02 -31.21
CA THR A 407 -30.90 -31.35 -32.39
C THR A 407 -32.03 -32.25 -31.97
#